data_AF-A0A381SAX0-F1
#
_entry.id   AF-A0A381SAX0-F1
#
_cell.length_a   1.000
_cell.length_b   1.000
_cell.length_c   1.000
_cell.angle_alpha   90.00
_cell.angle_beta   90.00
_cell.angle_gamma   90.00
#
_symmetry.space_group_name_H-M   'P 1'
#
loop_
_entity.id
_entity.type
_entity.pdbx_description
1 polymer ?
#
loop_
_entity_poly.entity_id
_entity_poly.type
_entity_poly.pdbx_seq_one_letter_code
_entity_poly.pdbx_strand_id
1 'polypeptide(L)'
;MILKMRKENQIKSFEITSEQSYINRRSLIKSLGILSATPFFSNTFAENDTPNQKPLDFIKNNQYSTTEPVNSFEDITTYNNYYEFGLDKTDPYRFSTKFKPFPWTITVTGEAENTGNFNYEDIVSTNKLEERIYRLRCVEAWSMVI
;
A
#
# COMPACT_ATOMS: atom_id res chain seq x y z
N MET A 1 20.77 -6.45 -41.03
CA MET A 1 19.54 -7.22 -40.79
C MET A 1 18.63 -6.36 -39.89
N ILE A 2 17.58 -5.77 -40.45
CA ILE A 2 16.65 -4.89 -39.71
C ILE A 2 15.40 -5.71 -39.39
N LEU A 3 15.14 -5.95 -38.11
CA LEU A 3 13.93 -6.64 -37.65
C LEU A 3 12.73 -5.69 -37.81
N LYS A 4 11.80 -6.05 -38.70
CA LYS A 4 10.54 -5.35 -38.93
C LYS A 4 9.51 -5.89 -37.93
N MET A 5 9.27 -5.17 -36.84
CA MET A 5 8.19 -5.52 -35.90
C MET A 5 6.83 -5.31 -36.55
N ARG A 6 6.00 -6.35 -36.61
CA ARG A 6 4.60 -6.23 -37.06
C ARG A 6 3.77 -5.51 -35.99
N LYS A 7 3.03 -4.49 -36.41
CA LYS A 7 2.14 -3.68 -35.57
C LYS A 7 0.77 -4.37 -35.49
N GLU A 8 0.68 -5.49 -34.80
CA GLU A 8 -0.52 -6.37 -34.84
C GLU A 8 -1.63 -6.02 -33.83
N ASN A 9 -1.53 -4.94 -33.05
CA ASN A 9 -2.61 -4.52 -32.12
C ASN A 9 -2.88 -3.02 -32.16
N GLN A 10 -3.39 -2.52 -33.29
CA GLN A 10 -4.06 -1.21 -33.30
C GLN A 10 -5.53 -1.41 -32.93
N ILE A 11 -5.88 -1.02 -31.70
CA ILE A 11 -7.27 -0.89 -31.24
C ILE A 11 -7.99 0.01 -32.24
N LYS A 12 -9.10 -0.47 -32.80
CA LYS A 12 -9.85 0.31 -33.78
C LYS A 12 -10.52 1.47 -33.07
N SER A 13 -10.57 2.66 -33.67
CA SER A 13 -11.11 3.85 -33.01
C SER A 13 -12.55 3.70 -32.51
N PHE A 14 -13.34 2.78 -33.08
CA PHE A 14 -14.70 2.48 -32.61
C PHE A 14 -14.76 1.55 -31.38
N GLU A 15 -13.67 0.85 -31.04
CA GLU A 15 -13.54 0.09 -29.80
C GLU A 15 -13.19 1.00 -28.62
N ILE A 16 -12.76 2.22 -28.90
CA ILE A 16 -12.49 3.26 -27.90
C ILE A 16 -13.82 3.90 -27.52
N THR A 17 -14.12 3.93 -26.21
CA THR A 17 -15.28 4.67 -25.70
C THR A 17 -15.15 6.13 -26.10
N SER A 18 -16.20 6.69 -26.71
CA SER A 18 -16.19 8.11 -27.07
C SER A 18 -16.03 8.99 -25.83
N GLU A 19 -15.28 10.08 -25.98
CA GLU A 19 -15.04 11.05 -24.92
C GLU A 19 -16.36 11.55 -24.29
N GLN A 20 -17.36 11.81 -25.13
CA GLN A 20 -18.68 12.22 -24.66
C GLN A 20 -19.32 11.18 -23.73
N SER A 21 -19.21 9.88 -24.05
CA SER A 21 -19.74 8.80 -23.21
C SER A 21 -18.98 8.70 -21.88
N TYR A 22 -17.68 8.93 -21.89
CA TYR A 22 -16.85 8.99 -20.68
C TYR A 22 -17.25 10.17 -19.78
N ILE A 23 -17.38 11.38 -20.35
CA ILE A 23 -17.79 12.59 -19.61
C ILE A 23 -19.20 12.43 -19.03
N ASN A 24 -20.14 11.90 -19.81
CA ASN A 24 -21.52 11.68 -19.37
C ASN A 24 -21.61 10.70 -18.18
N ARG A 25 -20.85 9.59 -18.21
CA ARG A 25 -20.76 8.66 -17.07
C ARG A 25 -20.18 9.33 -15.82
N ARG A 26 -19.13 10.14 -15.98
CA ARG A 26 -18.48 10.84 -14.86
C ARG A 26 -19.41 11.89 -14.23
N SER A 27 -20.20 12.59 -15.05
CA SER A 27 -21.21 13.55 -14.58
C SER A 27 -22.27 12.88 -13.71
N LEU A 28 -22.76 11.71 -14.13
CA LEU A 28 -23.76 10.93 -13.39
C LEU A 28 -23.25 10.40 -12.04
N ILE A 29 -21.99 9.94 -11.98
CA ILE A 29 -21.36 9.52 -10.71
C ILE A 29 -21.22 10.72 -9.75
N LYS A 30 -20.87 11.90 -10.27
CA LYS A 30 -20.74 13.13 -9.46
C LYS A 30 -22.09 13.57 -8.87
N SER A 31 -23.20 13.43 -9.60
CA SER A 31 -24.52 13.83 -9.10
C SER A 31 -25.07 12.87 -8.04
N LEU A 32 -24.74 11.58 -8.12
CA LEU A 32 -25.10 10.58 -7.10
C LEU A 32 -24.34 10.77 -5.78
N GLY A 33 -23.13 11.31 -5.81
CA GLY A 33 -22.33 11.60 -4.60
C GLY A 33 -22.83 12.79 -3.76
N ILE A 34 -23.72 13.64 -4.31
CA ILE A 34 -24.21 14.84 -3.63
C ILE A 34 -25.41 14.54 -2.70
N LEU A 35 -26.07 13.38 -2.85
CA LEU A 35 -27.26 13.01 -2.07
C LEU A 35 -26.98 12.22 -0.77
N SER A 36 -25.72 11.91 -0.45
CA SER A 36 -25.34 11.15 0.75
C SER A 36 -24.59 11.97 1.82
N ALA A 37 -24.51 13.30 1.67
CA ALA A 37 -23.73 14.17 2.55
C ALA A 37 -24.47 14.60 3.83
N THR A 38 -24.74 13.65 4.73
CA THR A 38 -24.80 13.86 6.19
C THR A 38 -24.50 12.51 6.86
N PRO A 39 -23.50 12.41 7.77
CA PRO A 39 -23.79 12.76 9.18
C PRO A 39 -22.61 13.29 10.02
N PHE A 40 -23.00 14.06 11.05
CA PHE A 40 -22.49 14.07 12.44
C PHE A 40 -20.98 14.11 12.71
N PHE A 41 -20.53 15.27 13.20
CA PHE A 41 -19.32 15.40 14.01
C PHE A 41 -19.50 14.68 15.35
N SER A 42 -18.74 13.61 15.58
CA SER A 42 -18.48 13.06 16.91
C SER A 42 -16.98 13.17 17.18
N ASN A 43 -16.61 14.11 18.06
CA ASN A 43 -15.29 14.13 18.69
C ASN A 43 -15.24 13.03 19.75
N THR A 44 -14.58 11.92 19.44
CA THR A 44 -14.11 10.97 20.45
C THR A 44 -12.61 11.16 20.60
N PHE A 45 -12.19 11.62 21.77
CA PHE A 45 -10.81 11.66 22.20
C PHE A 45 -10.22 10.25 22.11
N ALA A 46 -9.21 10.07 21.26
CA ALA A 46 -8.45 8.84 21.18
C ALA A 46 -7.45 8.82 22.35
N GLU A 47 -7.54 7.77 23.15
CA GLU A 47 -6.55 7.39 24.15
C GLU A 47 -5.26 7.01 23.40
N ASN A 48 -4.18 7.75 23.68
CA ASN A 48 -2.86 7.51 23.10
C ASN A 48 -2.23 6.29 23.76
N ASP A 49 -2.66 5.09 23.35
CA ASP A 49 -1.97 3.86 23.68
C ASP A 49 -0.68 3.83 22.85
N THR A 50 0.44 4.20 23.49
CA THR A 50 1.73 4.30 22.80
C THR A 50 2.22 2.87 22.58
N PRO A 51 2.34 2.37 21.33
CA PRO A 51 2.75 0.99 21.11
C PRO A 51 4.15 0.79 21.70
N ASN A 52 4.28 -0.20 22.58
CA ASN A 52 5.54 -0.59 23.20
C ASN A 52 6.44 -1.22 22.14
N GLN A 53 7.12 -0.39 21.35
CA GLN A 53 8.04 -0.82 20.30
C GLN A 53 9.37 -1.20 20.94
N LYS A 54 9.59 -2.50 21.18
CA LYS A 54 10.94 -3.00 21.44
C LYS A 54 11.78 -2.77 20.16
N PRO A 55 12.92 -2.08 20.23
CA PRO A 55 13.77 -1.89 19.05
C PRO A 55 14.25 -3.25 18.54
N LEU A 56 14.27 -3.40 17.22
CA LEU A 56 14.76 -4.60 16.54
C LEU A 56 16.27 -4.48 16.32
N ASP A 57 16.99 -5.60 16.47
CA ASP A 57 18.41 -5.69 16.11
C ASP A 57 18.55 -5.96 14.61
N PHE A 58 19.26 -5.09 13.88
CA PHE A 58 19.46 -5.21 12.43
C PHE A 58 20.82 -4.67 11.96
N ILE A 59 21.21 -5.03 10.74
CA ILE A 59 22.44 -4.59 10.07
C ILE A 59 22.08 -3.64 8.92
N LYS A 60 22.75 -2.49 8.82
CA LYS A 60 22.54 -1.57 7.68
C LYS A 60 23.18 -2.13 6.41
N ASN A 61 22.39 -2.32 5.35
CA ASN A 61 22.88 -2.83 4.08
C ASN A 61 22.99 -1.71 3.02
N ASN A 62 24.18 -1.11 2.94
CA ASN A 62 24.46 -0.02 2.00
C ASN A 62 24.49 -0.46 0.53
N GLN A 63 24.69 -1.75 0.24
CA GLN A 63 24.74 -2.25 -1.14
C GLN A 63 23.38 -2.13 -1.83
N TYR A 64 22.30 -2.34 -1.07
CA TYR A 64 20.94 -2.27 -1.59
C TYR A 64 20.21 -0.98 -1.20
N SER A 65 20.83 -0.10 -0.42
CA SER A 65 20.21 1.15 0.01
C SER A 65 20.51 2.31 -0.93
N THR A 66 19.52 3.19 -1.12
CA THR A 66 19.75 4.47 -1.79
C THR A 66 20.30 5.52 -0.80
N THR A 67 20.97 6.54 -1.32
CA THR A 67 21.48 7.70 -0.56
C THR A 67 20.56 8.92 -0.67
N GLU A 68 19.37 8.77 -1.25
CA GLU A 68 18.38 9.84 -1.36
C GLU A 68 17.81 10.19 0.02
N PRO A 69 17.34 11.44 0.21
CA PRO A 69 16.75 11.84 1.47
C PRO A 69 15.52 10.99 1.78
N VAL A 70 15.49 10.43 2.98
CA VAL A 70 14.37 9.62 3.50
C VAL A 70 13.19 10.53 3.81
N ASN A 71 11.97 10.05 3.54
CA ASN A 71 10.76 10.74 3.98
C ASN A 71 10.67 10.80 5.51
N SER A 72 9.87 11.74 6.03
CA SER A 72 9.65 11.81 7.47
C SER A 72 8.89 10.58 7.96
N PHE A 73 9.13 10.16 9.21
CA PHE A 73 8.40 9.06 9.82
C PHE A 73 6.87 9.31 9.82
N GLU A 74 6.46 10.57 9.99
CA GLU A 74 5.07 10.99 9.94
C GLU A 74 4.46 10.74 8.55
N ASP A 75 5.12 11.16 7.46
CA ASP A 75 4.63 10.90 6.11
C ASP A 75 4.49 9.40 5.85
N ILE A 76 5.49 8.61 6.27
CA ILE A 76 5.54 7.15 6.07
C ILE A 76 4.38 6.44 6.78
N THR A 77 3.99 6.92 7.96
CA THR A 77 3.00 6.26 8.83
C THR A 77 1.59 6.84 8.75
N THR A 78 1.39 7.95 8.02
CA THR A 78 0.09 8.63 7.93
C THR A 78 -0.49 8.73 6.53
N TYR A 79 0.33 8.55 5.48
CA TYR A 79 -0.11 8.58 4.08
C TYR A 79 0.02 7.19 3.44
N ASN A 80 -1.00 6.35 3.63
CA ASN A 80 -0.96 4.94 3.27
C ASN A 80 -2.14 4.52 2.40
N ASN A 81 -1.95 3.45 1.64
CA ASN A 81 -3.03 2.72 0.99
C ASN A 81 -3.21 1.38 1.71
N TYR A 82 -4.28 1.26 2.48
CA TYR A 82 -4.67 -0.01 3.09
C TYR A 82 -6.20 -0.09 3.18
N TYR A 83 -6.82 -0.69 2.16
CA TYR A 83 -8.25 -0.55 1.90
C TYR A 83 -9.14 -1.22 2.95
N GLU A 84 -8.63 -2.24 3.63
CA GLU A 84 -9.23 -2.90 4.77
C GLU A 84 -9.51 -1.93 5.93
N PHE A 85 -8.79 -0.81 5.96
CA PHE A 85 -8.96 0.26 6.94
C PHE A 85 -9.54 1.54 6.35
N GLY A 86 -10.01 1.57 5.09
CA GLY A 86 -10.63 2.75 4.48
C GLY A 86 -9.97 3.18 3.16
N LEU A 87 -10.57 4.17 2.49
CA LEU A 87 -10.19 4.56 1.13
C LEU A 87 -9.35 5.85 1.09
N ASP A 88 -9.50 6.71 2.10
CA ASP A 88 -8.69 7.93 2.20
C ASP A 88 -7.28 7.60 2.71
N LYS A 89 -6.30 8.39 2.29
CA LYS A 89 -4.88 8.16 2.61
C LYS A 89 -4.56 8.13 4.10
N THR A 90 -5.39 8.81 4.90
CA THR A 90 -5.27 8.89 6.35
C THR A 90 -6.08 7.83 7.10
N ASP A 91 -6.96 7.12 6.41
CA ASP A 91 -7.85 6.13 7.05
C ASP A 91 -7.08 4.96 7.68
N PRO A 92 -6.04 4.39 7.04
CA PRO A 92 -5.22 3.36 7.67
C PRO A 92 -4.63 3.80 9.01
N TYR A 93 -4.10 5.03 9.08
CA TYR A 93 -3.58 5.59 10.33
C TYR A 93 -4.66 5.73 11.41
N ARG A 94 -5.87 6.18 11.03
CA ARG A 94 -6.97 6.39 11.98
C ARG A 94 -7.60 5.09 12.48
N PHE A 95 -7.72 4.09 11.61
CA PHE A 95 -8.58 2.92 11.87
C PHE A 95 -7.80 1.62 12.12
N SER A 96 -6.50 1.55 11.83
CA SER A 96 -5.68 0.34 12.10
C SER A 96 -5.33 0.13 13.57
N THR A 97 -5.63 1.09 14.45
CA THR A 97 -5.30 1.03 15.90
C THR A 97 -5.87 -0.20 16.62
N LYS A 98 -6.99 -0.75 16.12
CA LYS A 98 -7.63 -1.96 16.69
C LYS A 98 -7.16 -3.27 16.06
N PHE A 99 -6.26 -3.20 15.08
CA PHE A 99 -5.67 -4.38 14.47
C PHE A 99 -4.80 -5.11 15.50
N LYS A 100 -4.95 -6.44 15.59
CA LYS A 100 -4.15 -7.29 16.48
C LYS A 100 -3.17 -8.09 15.62
N PRO A 101 -1.95 -7.58 15.38
CA PRO A 101 -0.97 -8.24 14.53
C PRO A 101 -0.35 -9.48 15.17
N PHE A 102 -0.60 -9.75 16.46
CA PHE A 102 -0.02 -10.91 17.16
C PHE A 102 -1.09 -11.67 17.95
N PRO A 103 -1.01 -13.02 17.99
CA PRO A 103 -0.07 -13.88 17.23
C PRO A 103 -0.38 -13.88 15.71
N TRP A 104 0.64 -14.16 14.89
CA TRP A 104 0.48 -14.23 13.43
C TRP A 104 1.07 -15.52 12.85
N THR A 105 0.30 -16.18 11.99
CA THR A 105 0.71 -17.41 11.30
C THR A 105 0.80 -17.15 9.80
N ILE A 106 1.90 -17.61 9.21
CA ILE A 106 2.19 -17.54 7.78
C ILE A 106 2.10 -18.95 7.20
N THR A 107 1.21 -19.15 6.24
CA THR A 107 1.05 -20.43 5.55
C THR A 107 1.77 -20.39 4.19
N VAL A 108 2.71 -21.30 3.98
CA VAL A 108 3.40 -21.51 2.69
C VAL A 108 2.82 -22.75 2.02
N THR A 109 2.25 -22.58 0.82
CA THR A 109 1.63 -23.65 0.02
C THR A 109 2.07 -23.57 -1.45
N GLY A 110 1.75 -24.60 -2.23
CA GLY A 110 2.03 -24.65 -3.67
C GLY A 110 3.28 -25.48 -3.98
N GLU A 111 3.93 -25.18 -5.11
CA GLU A 111 5.13 -25.88 -5.57
C GLU A 111 6.37 -25.38 -4.82
N ALA A 112 6.57 -25.91 -3.62
CA ALA A 112 7.74 -25.64 -2.79
C ALA A 112 8.15 -26.91 -2.01
N GLU A 113 9.44 -27.08 -1.77
CA GLU A 113 9.96 -28.21 -0.99
C GLU A 113 9.54 -28.13 0.49
N ASN A 114 9.54 -26.91 1.06
CA ASN A 114 9.19 -26.66 2.45
C ASN A 114 7.87 -25.89 2.53
N THR A 115 6.77 -26.63 2.67
CA THR A 115 5.42 -26.09 2.89
C THR A 115 5.00 -26.27 4.36
N GLY A 116 4.02 -25.49 4.81
CA GLY A 116 3.51 -25.59 6.17
C GLY A 116 3.05 -24.26 6.76
N ASN A 117 2.72 -24.30 8.06
CA ASN A 117 2.39 -23.12 8.85
C ASN A 117 3.61 -22.74 9.68
N PHE A 118 4.03 -21.48 9.56
CA PHE A 118 5.15 -20.89 10.30
C PHE A 118 4.60 -19.78 11.18
N ASN A 119 5.09 -19.65 12.41
CA ASN A 119 4.80 -18.45 13.18
C ASN A 119 5.66 -17.30 12.66
N TYR A 120 5.20 -16.06 12.85
CA TYR A 120 5.98 -14.88 12.51
C TYR A 120 7.40 -14.92 13.12
N GLU A 121 7.49 -15.38 14.38
CA GLU A 121 8.73 -15.48 15.13
C GLU A 121 9.72 -16.43 14.45
N ASP A 122 9.26 -17.57 13.91
CA ASP A 122 10.11 -18.56 13.24
C ASP A 122 10.87 -17.97 12.04
N ILE A 123 10.24 -16.99 11.37
CA ILE A 123 10.78 -16.31 10.20
C ILE A 123 11.69 -15.14 10.60
N VAL A 124 11.31 -14.36 11.61
CA VAL A 124 12.05 -13.16 12.01
C VAL A 124 13.23 -13.48 12.93
N SER A 125 13.13 -14.45 13.85
CA SER A 125 14.22 -14.79 14.77
C SER A 125 15.38 -15.51 14.10
N THR A 126 15.10 -16.24 13.03
CA THR A 126 16.09 -17.10 12.34
C THR A 126 16.99 -16.30 11.40
N ASN A 127 16.55 -15.10 11.00
CA ASN A 127 17.23 -14.28 10.00
C ASN A 127 17.88 -13.05 10.63
N LYS A 128 19.12 -12.73 10.22
CA LYS A 128 19.74 -11.43 10.54
C LYS A 128 18.97 -10.35 9.79
N LEU A 129 18.21 -9.52 10.51
CA LEU A 129 17.47 -8.42 9.90
C LEU A 129 18.43 -7.44 9.24
N GLU A 130 18.03 -6.91 8.09
CA GLU A 130 18.77 -5.89 7.36
C GLU A 130 17.90 -4.64 7.21
N GLU A 131 18.49 -3.46 7.45
CA GLU A 131 17.91 -2.19 7.04
C GLU A 131 18.31 -1.91 5.59
N ARG A 132 17.31 -1.60 4.76
CA ARG A 132 17.48 -1.22 3.36
C ARG A 132 16.62 0.00 3.06
N ILE A 133 17.24 1.06 2.55
CA ILE A 133 16.55 2.29 2.18
C ILE A 133 16.12 2.18 0.71
N TYR A 134 14.81 2.12 0.47
CA TYR A 134 14.22 1.88 -0.84
C TYR A 134 13.30 3.01 -1.30
N ARG A 135 13.05 3.04 -2.61
CA ARG A 135 12.04 3.90 -3.22
C ARG A 135 10.76 3.11 -3.37
N LEU A 136 9.73 3.48 -2.62
CA LEU A 136 8.39 2.98 -2.81
C LEU A 136 7.67 3.88 -3.82
N ARG A 137 7.23 3.30 -4.95
CA ARG A 137 6.47 3.99 -5.98
C ARG A 137 5.07 3.38 -6.06
N CYS A 138 4.06 4.12 -5.61
CA CYS A 138 2.67 3.71 -5.76
C CYS A 138 2.24 3.79 -7.23
N VAL A 139 1.16 3.15 -7.68
CA VAL A 139 0.66 3.35 -9.05
C VAL A 139 0.03 4.74 -9.24
N GLU A 140 -0.46 5.35 -8.15
CA GLU A 140 -1.20 6.62 -8.12
C GLU A 140 -0.33 7.88 -8.25
N ALA A 141 0.78 7.82 -8.99
CA ALA A 141 1.66 8.97 -9.25
C ALA A 141 2.40 9.61 -8.04
N TRP A 142 2.41 8.98 -6.85
CA TRP A 142 3.26 9.40 -5.71
C TRP A 142 4.34 8.37 -5.35
N SER A 143 5.35 8.81 -4.61
CA SER A 143 6.47 7.97 -4.14
C SER A 143 7.00 8.43 -2.79
N MET A 144 7.70 7.53 -2.09
CA MET A 144 8.47 7.80 -0.88
C MET A 144 9.82 7.08 -0.93
N VAL A 145 10.79 7.60 -0.17
CA VAL A 145 12.01 6.90 0.22
C VAL A 145 11.82 6.42 1.65
N ILE A 146 11.79 5.10 1.86
CA ILE A 146 11.47 4.44 3.14
C ILE A 146 12.49 3.35 3.49
#